data_AF-A0A3A0AHU8-F1
#
_entry.id   AF-A0A3A0AHU8-F1
#
_cell.length_a   1.000
_cell.length_b   1.000
_cell.length_c   1.000
_cell.angle_alpha   90.00
_cell.angle_beta   90.00
_cell.angle_gamma   90.00
#
_symmetry.space_group_name_H-M   'P 1'
#
loop_
_entity.id
_entity.type
_entity.pdbx_description
1 polymer ?
#
loop_
_entity_poly.entity_id
_entity_poly.type
_entity_poly.pdbx_seq_one_letter_code
_entity_poly.pdbx_strand_id
1 'polypeptide(L)'
;MGNVVDALFTTTTGAWLGLLVALFLFSAIVGDHFLARLAQHILVGAGLGYAALLSIREVLLPRIATAWLAANDAGWVWVPLVLGLLLWLAGLDHLLRPAPPKDDGLAGWRQLLRHLGLVPVMLMVGVGVTVALLGVIQGTLLPQIGVLLGDSIRADAPPLVLASGLLALLLATATLLHLTWAEDAGAVQLPRWLRAPADLWRWVGLRALWLAAGILFARLAAARLSLLIGWYEFVGQTLQQTGLWGWIEWLLG
;
A
#
# COMPACT_ATOMS: atom_id res chain seq x y z
N MET A 1 41.12 -2.42 5.28
CA MET A 1 40.97 -1.62 4.04
C MET A 1 39.88 -2.14 3.11
N GLY A 2 39.60 -3.45 3.04
CA GLY A 2 38.48 -3.99 2.22
C GLY A 2 37.09 -3.42 2.55
N ASN A 3 36.72 -3.37 3.83
CA ASN A 3 35.36 -2.93 4.24
C ASN A 3 35.02 -1.46 3.92
N VAL A 4 36.02 -0.57 3.85
CA VAL A 4 35.79 0.85 3.52
C VAL A 4 35.63 1.02 2.01
N VAL A 5 36.40 0.26 1.24
CA VAL A 5 36.33 0.25 -0.23
C VAL A 5 35.00 -0.36 -0.67
N ASP A 6 34.56 -1.47 -0.07
CA ASP A 6 33.25 -2.07 -0.34
C ASP A 6 32.07 -1.16 0.07
N ALA A 7 32.19 -0.42 1.18
CA ALA A 7 31.20 0.55 1.62
C ALA A 7 31.11 1.76 0.68
N LEU A 8 32.24 2.26 0.18
CA LEU A 8 32.30 3.33 -0.82
C LEU A 8 31.76 2.85 -2.17
N PHE A 9 32.12 1.65 -2.63
CA PHE A 9 31.59 1.11 -3.88
C PHE A 9 30.08 0.86 -3.80
N THR A 10 29.55 0.33 -2.71
CA THR A 10 28.10 0.10 -2.55
C THR A 10 27.30 1.41 -2.49
N THR A 11 27.78 2.42 -1.76
CA THR A 11 27.11 3.73 -1.66
C THR A 11 27.16 4.51 -2.98
N THR A 12 28.33 4.55 -3.64
CA THR A 12 28.50 5.27 -4.90
C THR A 12 27.73 4.59 -6.03
N THR A 13 27.75 3.26 -6.10
CA THR A 13 27.02 2.50 -7.14
C THR A 13 25.51 2.62 -6.94
N GLY A 14 25.03 2.59 -5.69
CA GLY A 14 23.62 2.83 -5.37
C GLY A 14 23.15 4.23 -5.76
N ALA A 15 24.01 5.24 -5.59
CA ALA A 15 23.73 6.62 -6.01
C ALA A 15 23.57 6.76 -7.53
N TRP A 16 24.50 6.19 -8.30
CA TRP A 16 24.43 6.19 -9.76
C TRP A 16 23.25 5.39 -10.31
N LEU A 17 22.93 4.27 -9.67
CA LEU A 17 21.76 3.46 -10.03
C LEU A 17 20.46 4.23 -9.75
N GLY A 18 20.35 4.88 -8.59
CA GLY A 18 19.21 5.73 -8.24
C GLY A 18 19.05 6.91 -9.20
N LEU A 19 20.16 7.55 -9.60
CA LEU A 19 20.19 8.61 -10.59
C LEU A 19 19.68 8.14 -11.96
N LEU A 20 20.18 7.01 -12.46
CA LEU A 20 19.72 6.42 -13.72
C LEU A 20 18.23 6.12 -13.69
N VAL A 21 17.73 5.52 -12.61
CA VAL A 21 16.31 5.20 -12.45
C VAL A 21 15.44 6.46 -12.38
N ALA A 22 15.88 7.48 -11.65
CA ALA A 22 15.17 8.77 -11.58
C ALA A 22 15.11 9.46 -12.95
N LEU A 23 16.22 9.46 -13.69
CA LEU A 23 16.30 10.04 -15.03
C LEU A 23 15.38 9.29 -16.02
N PHE A 24 15.32 7.97 -15.94
CA PHE A 24 14.40 7.19 -16.75
C PHE A 24 12.92 7.40 -16.37
N LEU A 25 12.60 7.62 -15.09
CA LEU A 25 11.25 7.99 -14.67
C LEU A 25 10.86 9.39 -15.17
N PHE A 26 11.80 10.33 -15.20
CA PHE A 26 11.58 11.69 -15.71
C PHE A 26 11.42 11.70 -17.24
N SER A 27 12.10 10.79 -17.95
CA SER A 27 11.92 10.55 -19.39
C SER A 27 10.46 10.15 -19.74
N ALA A 28 9.72 9.56 -18.80
CA ALA A 28 8.29 9.26 -18.96
C ALA A 28 7.41 10.50 -19.13
N ILE A 29 7.83 11.64 -18.55
CA ILE A 29 7.12 12.93 -18.66
C ILE A 29 7.43 13.59 -20.02
N VAL A 30 8.60 13.31 -20.61
CA VAL A 30 9.08 13.92 -21.86
C VAL A 30 8.55 13.21 -23.11
N GLY A 31 7.92 12.03 -22.98
CA GLY A 31 7.08 11.43 -24.02
C GLY A 31 7.67 10.23 -24.76
N ASP A 32 8.88 9.77 -24.41
CA ASP A 32 9.47 8.61 -25.08
C ASP A 32 9.11 7.30 -24.35
N HIS A 33 8.28 6.47 -24.99
CA HIS A 33 7.53 5.43 -24.29
C HIS A 33 8.36 4.17 -23.96
N PHE A 34 9.54 3.97 -24.56
CA PHE A 34 10.33 2.74 -24.34
C PHE A 34 11.16 2.78 -23.05
N LEU A 35 11.94 3.85 -22.84
CA LEU A 35 12.79 4.01 -21.65
C LEU A 35 11.95 4.08 -20.37
N ALA A 36 10.85 4.83 -20.42
CA ALA A 36 9.89 4.93 -19.32
C ALA A 36 9.29 3.56 -18.93
N ARG A 37 8.91 2.75 -19.93
CA ARG A 37 8.41 1.39 -19.70
C ARG A 37 9.49 0.49 -19.12
N LEU A 38 10.72 0.54 -19.64
CA LEU A 38 11.83 -0.25 -19.11
C LEU A 38 12.13 0.11 -17.65
N ALA A 39 12.15 1.40 -17.32
CA ALA A 39 12.33 1.90 -15.96
C ALA A 39 11.23 1.39 -15.03
N GLN A 40 9.98 1.44 -15.48
CA GLN A 40 8.85 0.94 -14.72
C GLN A 40 8.96 -0.57 -14.48
N HIS A 41 9.35 -1.37 -15.47
CA HIS A 41 9.52 -2.82 -15.29
C HIS A 41 10.68 -3.14 -14.36
N ILE A 42 11.80 -2.41 -14.45
CA ILE A 42 12.95 -2.58 -13.54
C ILE A 42 12.56 -2.17 -12.12
N LEU A 43 11.87 -1.04 -11.95
CA LEU A 43 11.45 -0.55 -10.63
C LEU A 43 10.43 -1.50 -9.98
N VAL A 44 9.42 -1.93 -10.74
CA VAL A 44 8.41 -2.89 -10.26
C VAL A 44 9.05 -4.25 -9.99
N GLY A 45 9.92 -4.73 -10.90
CA GLY A 45 10.63 -6.00 -10.74
C GLY A 45 11.58 -6.00 -9.55
N ALA A 46 12.38 -4.95 -9.37
CA ALA A 46 13.27 -4.79 -8.23
C ALA A 46 12.48 -4.62 -6.92
N GLY A 47 11.39 -3.86 -6.93
CA GLY A 47 10.50 -3.69 -5.79
C GLY A 47 9.85 -5.00 -5.37
N LEU A 48 9.30 -5.76 -6.33
CA LEU A 48 8.74 -7.09 -6.07
C LEU A 48 9.81 -8.09 -5.62
N GLY A 49 10.99 -8.06 -6.23
CA GLY A 49 12.11 -8.92 -5.85
C GLY A 49 12.61 -8.65 -4.42
N TYR A 50 12.76 -7.38 -4.05
CA TYR A 50 13.12 -7.00 -2.69
C TYR A 50 12.03 -7.39 -1.69
N ALA A 51 10.75 -7.11 -2.00
CA ALA A 51 9.63 -7.50 -1.16
C ALA A 51 9.55 -9.02 -0.97
N ALA A 52 9.81 -9.80 -2.03
CA ALA A 52 9.86 -11.26 -1.97
C ALA A 52 11.02 -11.74 -1.10
N LEU A 53 12.23 -11.19 -1.29
CA LEU A 53 13.40 -11.53 -0.49
C LEU A 53 13.18 -11.22 0.99
N LEU A 54 12.64 -10.04 1.29
CA LEU A 54 12.33 -9.63 2.66
C LEU A 54 11.27 -10.55 3.28
N SER A 55 10.22 -10.89 2.52
CA SER A 55 9.20 -11.83 2.98
C SER A 55 9.78 -13.22 3.26
N ILE A 56 10.67 -13.71 2.40
CA ILE A 56 11.33 -15.01 2.60
C ILE A 56 12.20 -14.97 3.86
N ARG A 57 13.03 -13.94 4.00
CA ARG A 57 14.03 -13.82 5.07
C ARG A 57 13.42 -13.54 6.42
N GLU A 58 12.49 -12.61 6.49
CA GLU A 58 11.96 -12.08 7.76
C GLU A 58 10.65 -12.77 8.18
N VAL A 59 9.95 -13.45 7.26
CA VAL A 59 8.66 -14.09 7.56
C VAL A 59 8.71 -15.60 7.36
N LEU A 60 9.03 -16.08 6.15
CA LEU A 60 8.95 -17.52 5.86
C LEU A 60 10.02 -18.33 6.60
N LEU A 61 11.29 -17.99 6.44
CA LEU A 61 12.39 -18.72 7.07
C LEU A 61 12.26 -18.82 8.60
N PRO A 62 12.05 -17.72 9.35
CA PRO A 62 11.91 -17.81 10.79
C PRO A 62 10.67 -18.60 11.20
N ARG A 63 9.54 -18.49 10.48
CA ARG A 63 8.33 -19.28 10.79
C ARG A 63 8.50 -20.76 10.51
N ILE A 64 9.21 -21.13 9.45
CA ILE A 64 9.52 -22.54 9.16
C ILE A 64 10.50 -23.09 10.20
N ALA A 65 11.51 -22.30 10.59
CA ALA A 65 12.47 -22.70 11.60
C ALA A 65 11.80 -22.90 12.97
N THR A 66 10.94 -21.97 13.41
CA THR A 66 10.18 -22.13 14.66
C THR A 66 9.18 -23.28 14.59
N ALA A 67 8.50 -23.47 13.46
CA ALA A 67 7.62 -24.61 13.24
C ALA A 67 8.38 -25.95 13.32
N TRP A 68 9.56 -26.03 12.71
CA TRP A 68 10.40 -27.22 12.73
C TRP A 68 10.89 -27.55 14.14
N LEU A 69 11.30 -26.55 14.91
CA LEU A 69 11.73 -26.72 16.30
C LEU A 69 10.57 -27.09 17.24
N ALA A 70 9.36 -26.59 16.96
CA ALA A 70 8.14 -26.89 17.73
C ALA A 70 7.43 -28.19 17.30
N ALA A 71 7.85 -28.82 16.20
CA ALA A 71 7.20 -30.00 15.63
C ALA A 71 7.24 -31.23 16.54
N ASN A 72 8.11 -31.25 17.55
CA ASN A 72 8.25 -32.37 18.47
C ASN A 72 7.11 -32.47 19.51
N ASP A 73 6.40 -31.38 19.80
CA ASP A 73 5.37 -31.33 20.86
C ASP A 73 3.93 -31.08 20.36
N ALA A 74 3.72 -30.60 19.13
CA ALA A 74 2.38 -30.24 18.64
C ALA A 74 2.14 -30.51 17.15
N GLY A 75 1.25 -31.46 16.85
CA GLY A 75 0.81 -31.79 15.48
C GLY A 75 0.10 -30.63 14.75
N TRP A 76 -0.39 -29.62 15.47
CA TRP A 76 -1.07 -28.44 14.92
C TRP A 76 -0.15 -27.56 14.06
N VAL A 77 1.17 -27.66 14.24
CA VAL A 77 2.18 -26.88 13.52
C VAL A 77 2.24 -27.23 12.03
N TRP A 78 1.83 -28.44 11.66
CA TRP A 78 1.81 -28.90 10.26
C TRP A 78 0.72 -28.25 9.42
N VAL A 79 -0.39 -27.82 10.03
CA VAL A 79 -1.53 -27.23 9.33
C VAL A 79 -1.12 -25.99 8.50
N PRO A 80 -0.47 -24.96 9.06
CA PRO A 80 -0.03 -23.81 8.27
C PRO A 80 1.05 -24.14 7.23
N LEU A 81 1.92 -25.13 7.50
CA LEU A 81 2.94 -25.60 6.55
C LEU A 81 2.31 -26.27 5.32
N VAL A 82 1.34 -27.15 5.55
CA VAL A 82 0.58 -27.81 4.48
C VAL A 82 -0.23 -26.80 3.69
N LEU A 83 -0.91 -25.87 4.36
CA LEU A 83 -1.65 -24.78 3.69
C LEU A 83 -0.72 -23.87 2.87
N GLY A 84 0.47 -23.55 3.37
CA GLY A 84 1.47 -22.75 2.67
C GLY A 84 2.04 -23.47 1.44
N LEU A 85 2.37 -24.75 1.58
CA LEU A 85 2.83 -25.59 0.46
C LEU A 85 1.75 -25.71 -0.62
N LEU A 86 0.51 -25.89 -0.20
CA LEU A 86 -0.63 -26.03 -1.09
C LEU A 86 -0.93 -24.72 -1.83
N LEU A 87 -0.81 -23.58 -1.15
CA LEU A 87 -0.87 -22.25 -1.78
C LEU A 87 0.25 -22.05 -2.81
N TRP A 88 1.48 -22.47 -2.49
CA TRP A 88 2.63 -22.32 -3.39
C TRP A 88 2.47 -23.19 -4.65
N LEU A 89 2.04 -24.44 -4.49
CA LEU A 89 1.76 -25.35 -5.61
C LEU A 89 0.60 -24.84 -6.48
N ALA A 90 -0.49 -24.39 -5.87
CA ALA A 90 -1.63 -23.83 -6.61
C ALA A 90 -1.28 -22.53 -7.34
N GLY A 91 -0.49 -21.66 -6.71
CA GLY A 91 0.00 -20.41 -7.31
C GLY A 91 0.96 -20.65 -8.47
N LEU A 92 1.89 -21.61 -8.32
CA LEU A 92 2.86 -21.95 -9.36
C LEU A 92 2.19 -22.58 -10.59
N ASP A 93 1.22 -23.49 -10.41
CA ASP A 93 0.44 -24.06 -11.52
C ASP A 93 -0.35 -22.97 -12.27
N HIS A 94 -0.90 -21.99 -11.56
CA HIS A 94 -1.62 -20.87 -12.18
C HIS A 94 -0.70 -19.92 -12.96
N LEU A 95 0.48 -19.60 -12.43
CA LEU A 95 1.47 -18.73 -13.08
C LEU A 95 2.05 -19.37 -14.35
N LEU A 96 2.32 -20.67 -14.32
CA LEU A 96 2.90 -21.40 -15.46
C LEU A 96 1.87 -21.68 -16.56
N ARG A 97 0.58 -21.81 -16.23
CA ARG A 97 -0.49 -22.14 -17.20
C ARG A 97 -1.79 -21.37 -16.91
N PRO A 98 -1.92 -20.13 -17.42
CA PRO A 98 -3.14 -19.33 -17.25
C PRO A 98 -4.36 -19.88 -18.01
N ALA A 99 -4.16 -20.71 -19.04
CA ALA A 99 -5.23 -21.17 -19.93
C ALA A 99 -6.03 -22.35 -19.34
N PRO A 100 -7.38 -22.34 -19.45
CA PRO A 100 -8.20 -23.47 -19.04
C PRO A 100 -7.88 -24.69 -19.92
N PRO A 101 -7.50 -25.85 -19.34
CA PRO A 101 -7.21 -27.05 -20.12
C PRO A 101 -8.51 -27.59 -20.66
N LYS A 102 -8.62 -27.67 -21.98
CA LYS A 102 -9.87 -28.06 -22.64
C LYS A 102 -10.07 -29.57 -22.72
N ASP A 103 -9.03 -30.40 -22.57
CA ASP A 103 -9.15 -31.88 -22.58
C ASP A 103 -7.85 -32.55 -22.08
N ASP A 104 -7.65 -32.69 -20.76
CA ASP A 104 -6.56 -33.52 -20.20
C ASP A 104 -7.09 -34.40 -19.05
N GLY A 105 -6.76 -35.70 -19.05
CA GLY A 105 -7.16 -36.69 -18.02
C GLY A 105 -6.67 -36.39 -16.58
N LEU A 106 -5.96 -35.28 -16.38
CA LEU A 106 -5.50 -34.76 -15.09
C LEU A 106 -6.44 -33.66 -14.52
N ALA A 107 -7.57 -33.39 -15.18
CA ALA A 107 -8.54 -32.34 -14.80
C ALA A 107 -9.03 -32.47 -13.35
N GLY A 108 -9.26 -33.69 -12.85
CA GLY A 108 -9.75 -33.92 -11.48
C GLY A 108 -8.77 -33.50 -10.38
N TRP A 109 -7.49 -33.87 -10.50
CA TRP A 109 -6.46 -33.51 -9.53
C TRP A 109 -6.20 -32.00 -9.51
N ARG A 110 -6.23 -31.35 -10.68
CA ARG A 110 -6.03 -29.89 -10.80
C ARG A 110 -7.23 -29.12 -10.28
N GLN A 111 -8.45 -29.61 -10.47
CA GLN A 111 -9.65 -29.02 -9.90
C GLN A 111 -9.61 -29.10 -8.37
N LEU A 112 -9.22 -30.24 -7.79
CA LEU A 112 -8.99 -30.38 -6.35
C LEU A 112 -7.93 -29.40 -5.83
N LEU A 113 -6.76 -29.30 -6.48
CA LEU A 113 -5.71 -28.34 -6.12
C LEU A 113 -6.21 -26.89 -6.16
N ARG A 114 -7.03 -26.52 -7.14
CA ARG A 114 -7.64 -25.19 -7.23
C ARG A 114 -8.59 -24.91 -6.08
N HIS A 115 -9.44 -25.87 -5.71
CA HIS A 115 -10.40 -25.71 -4.62
C HIS A 115 -9.70 -25.68 -3.26
N LEU A 116 -8.71 -26.55 -3.04
CA LEU A 116 -7.92 -26.52 -1.82
C LEU A 116 -7.05 -25.26 -1.75
N GLY A 117 -6.53 -24.75 -2.88
CA GLY A 117 -5.74 -23.53 -2.95
C GLY A 117 -6.54 -22.27 -2.64
N LEU A 118 -7.87 -22.29 -2.84
CA LEU A 118 -8.76 -21.21 -2.43
C LEU A 118 -8.84 -21.05 -0.91
N VAL A 119 -8.65 -22.12 -0.13
CA VAL A 119 -8.74 -22.08 1.34
C VAL A 119 -7.70 -21.13 1.96
N PRO A 120 -6.38 -21.27 1.70
CA PRO A 120 -5.39 -20.34 2.21
C PRO A 120 -5.52 -18.92 1.62
N VAL A 121 -6.01 -18.76 0.38
CA VAL A 121 -6.31 -17.43 -0.19
C VAL A 121 -7.44 -16.75 0.60
N MET A 122 -8.54 -17.45 0.85
CA MET A 122 -9.65 -16.94 1.64
C MET A 122 -9.22 -16.61 3.07
N LEU A 123 -8.34 -17.41 3.68
CA LEU A 123 -7.77 -17.10 4.99
C LEU A 123 -6.89 -15.85 4.95
N MET A 124 -6.01 -15.68 3.95
CA MET A 124 -5.21 -14.46 3.82
C MET A 124 -6.08 -13.22 3.62
N VAL A 125 -7.11 -13.31 2.78
CA VAL A 125 -8.06 -12.22 2.56
C VAL A 125 -8.83 -11.92 3.85
N GLY A 126 -9.37 -12.95 4.52
CA GLY A 126 -10.13 -12.79 5.76
C GLY A 126 -9.28 -12.16 6.88
N VAL A 127 -8.07 -12.65 7.08
CA VAL A 127 -7.12 -12.08 8.04
C VAL A 127 -6.72 -10.66 7.63
N GLY A 128 -6.41 -10.41 6.36
CA GLY A 128 -6.05 -9.09 5.85
C GLY A 128 -7.16 -8.05 6.07
N VAL A 129 -8.41 -8.41 5.74
CA VAL A 129 -9.59 -7.58 5.99
C VAL A 129 -9.78 -7.32 7.48
N THR A 130 -9.63 -8.34 8.31
CA THR A 130 -9.76 -8.22 9.78
C THR A 130 -8.69 -7.29 10.35
N VAL A 131 -7.42 -7.45 9.94
CA VAL A 131 -6.32 -6.59 10.39
C VAL A 131 -6.50 -5.16 9.89
N ALA A 132 -6.98 -4.96 8.66
CA ALA A 132 -7.27 -3.64 8.12
C ALA A 132 -8.40 -2.95 8.93
N LEU A 133 -9.50 -3.66 9.18
CA LEU A 133 -10.61 -3.18 10.02
C LEU A 133 -10.13 -2.82 11.43
N LEU A 134 -9.34 -3.70 12.05
CA LEU A 134 -8.79 -3.46 13.39
C LEU A 134 -7.83 -2.26 13.39
N GLY A 135 -7.02 -2.12 12.35
CA GLY A 135 -6.14 -0.97 12.15
C GLY A 135 -6.89 0.33 11.94
N VAL A 136 -8.04 0.32 11.25
CA VAL A 136 -8.93 1.48 11.15
C VAL A 136 -9.53 1.82 12.51
N ILE A 137 -10.04 0.82 13.25
CA ILE A 137 -10.62 1.03 14.58
C ILE A 137 -9.59 1.62 15.54
N GLN A 138 -8.39 1.02 15.63
CA GLN A 138 -7.33 1.47 16.54
C GLN A 138 -6.61 2.73 16.07
N GLY A 139 -6.38 2.88 14.78
CA GLY A 139 -5.63 3.99 14.20
C GLY A 139 -6.46 5.24 13.97
N THR A 140 -7.78 5.13 13.84
CA THR A 140 -8.64 6.26 13.49
C THR A 140 -9.81 6.44 14.46
N LEU A 141 -10.68 5.44 14.60
CA LEU A 141 -11.94 5.60 15.34
C LEU A 141 -11.71 5.81 16.84
N LEU A 142 -10.85 5.00 17.47
CA LEU A 142 -10.53 5.12 18.90
C LEU A 142 -9.88 6.48 19.24
N PRO A 143 -8.82 6.93 18.53
CA PRO A 143 -8.25 8.26 18.74
C PRO A 143 -9.27 9.39 18.51
N GLN A 144 -10.11 9.29 17.48
CA GLN A 144 -11.12 10.30 17.19
C GLN A 144 -12.17 10.37 18.30
N ILE A 145 -12.70 9.22 18.73
CA ILE A 145 -13.64 9.14 19.86
C ILE A 145 -12.98 9.68 21.14
N GLY A 146 -11.70 9.35 21.39
CA GLY A 146 -10.96 9.86 22.53
C GLY A 146 -10.83 11.39 22.54
N VAL A 147 -10.54 12.01 21.39
CA VAL A 147 -10.49 13.48 21.25
C VAL A 147 -11.88 14.09 21.44
N LEU A 148 -12.93 13.51 20.85
CA LEU A 148 -14.31 13.97 21.06
C LEU A 148 -14.71 13.88 22.55
N LEU A 149 -14.49 12.74 23.20
CA LEU A 149 -14.85 12.57 24.61
C LEU A 149 -14.02 13.46 25.55
N GLY A 150 -12.75 13.73 25.21
CA GLY A 150 -11.85 14.57 26.01
C GLY A 150 -12.14 16.08 25.91
N ASP A 151 -12.55 16.57 24.75
CA ASP A 151 -12.60 18.01 24.45
C ASP A 151 -14.04 18.57 24.26
N SER A 152 -15.02 17.73 23.90
CA SER A 152 -16.36 18.20 23.49
C SER A 152 -17.48 18.00 24.54
N ILE A 153 -17.23 17.30 25.65
CA ILE A 153 -18.19 17.10 26.76
C ILE A 153 -17.78 17.90 28.00
N ARG A 154 -17.19 19.08 27.79
CA ARG A 154 -17.09 20.11 28.83
C ARG A 154 -18.05 21.23 28.44
N ALA A 155 -18.99 21.55 29.33
CA ALA A 155 -19.93 22.66 29.13
C ALA A 155 -19.24 24.04 28.96
N ASP A 156 -17.94 24.12 29.28
CA ASP A 156 -17.07 25.29 29.12
C ASP A 156 -16.20 25.27 27.84
N ALA A 157 -16.48 24.38 26.88
CA ALA A 157 -15.68 24.32 25.66
C ALA A 157 -15.79 25.63 24.83
N PRO A 158 -14.69 26.11 24.22
CA PRO A 158 -14.73 27.28 23.36
C PRO A 158 -15.74 27.10 22.21
N PRO A 159 -16.50 28.13 21.81
CA PRO A 159 -17.51 28.02 20.76
C PRO A 159 -16.95 27.54 19.41
N LEU A 160 -15.66 27.79 19.16
CA LEU A 160 -14.97 27.30 17.95
C LEU A 160 -14.76 25.77 17.96
N VAL A 161 -14.54 25.16 19.14
CA VAL A 161 -14.37 23.71 19.31
C VAL A 161 -15.72 22.99 19.18
N LEU A 162 -16.79 23.59 19.70
CA LEU A 162 -18.16 23.13 19.46
C LEU A 162 -18.54 23.19 17.98
N ALA A 163 -18.20 24.28 17.29
CA ALA A 163 -18.47 24.44 15.86
C ALA A 163 -17.71 23.41 15.01
N SER A 164 -16.43 23.14 15.32
CA SER A 164 -15.64 22.13 14.61
C SER A 164 -16.16 20.71 14.86
N GLY A 165 -16.59 20.39 16.09
CA GLY A 165 -17.23 19.12 16.42
C GLY A 165 -18.54 18.89 15.67
N LEU A 166 -19.41 19.91 15.61
CA LEU A 166 -20.66 19.87 14.85
C LEU A 166 -20.41 19.74 13.34
N LEU A 167 -19.42 20.45 12.80
CA LEU A 167 -19.02 20.33 11.40
C LEU A 167 -18.48 18.94 11.09
N ALA A 168 -17.66 18.36 11.97
CA ALA A 168 -17.15 17.01 11.82
C ALA A 168 -18.29 15.97 11.85
N LEU A 169 -19.26 16.13 12.76
CA LEU A 169 -20.44 15.28 12.86
C LEU A 169 -21.32 15.38 11.59
N LEU A 170 -21.54 16.61 11.10
CA LEU A 170 -22.26 16.88 9.85
C LEU A 170 -21.55 16.23 8.65
N LEU A 171 -20.22 16.40 8.52
CA LEU A 171 -19.46 15.78 7.44
C LEU A 171 -19.47 14.26 7.53
N ALA A 172 -19.28 13.69 8.73
CA ALA A 172 -19.26 12.26 8.94
C ALA A 172 -20.62 11.64 8.59
N THR A 173 -21.72 12.21 9.09
CA THR A 173 -23.08 11.74 8.76
C THR A 173 -23.40 11.92 7.27
N ALA A 174 -22.99 13.03 6.65
CA ALA A 174 -23.15 13.25 5.21
C ALA A 174 -22.38 12.24 4.36
N THR A 175 -21.15 11.91 4.75
CA THR A 175 -20.32 10.93 4.05
C THR A 175 -20.89 9.52 4.22
N LEU A 176 -21.33 9.17 5.43
CA LEU A 176 -21.87 7.85 5.75
C LEU A 176 -23.20 7.62 5.03
N LEU A 177 -24.08 8.63 4.99
CA LEU A 177 -25.31 8.60 4.20
C LEU A 177 -25.06 8.53 2.69
N HIS A 178 -24.01 9.15 2.18
CA HIS A 178 -23.65 9.02 0.77
C HIS A 178 -23.23 7.58 0.43
N LEU A 179 -22.39 6.96 1.27
CA LEU A 179 -21.87 5.62 1.05
C LEU A 179 -22.94 4.52 1.20
N THR A 180 -23.79 4.59 2.23
CA THR A 180 -24.80 3.55 2.46
C THR A 180 -25.94 3.61 1.44
N TRP A 181 -26.33 4.80 1.01
CA TRP A 181 -27.45 4.96 0.07
C TRP A 181 -27.06 4.83 -1.40
N ALA A 182 -25.76 4.89 -1.72
CA ALA A 182 -25.25 4.65 -3.07
C ALA A 182 -25.48 3.21 -3.53
N GLU A 183 -25.49 2.24 -2.61
CA GLU A 183 -25.73 0.82 -2.92
C GLU A 183 -27.22 0.54 -3.20
N ASP A 184 -28.14 1.30 -2.60
CA ASP A 184 -29.59 1.09 -2.64
C ASP A 184 -30.36 2.08 -3.53
N ALA A 185 -29.67 2.77 -4.45
CA ALA A 185 -30.21 3.91 -5.22
C ALA A 185 -31.48 3.61 -6.05
N GLY A 186 -31.89 2.34 -6.21
CA GLY A 186 -33.11 1.92 -6.90
C GLY A 186 -34.26 1.39 -6.04
N ALA A 187 -34.05 1.07 -4.75
CA ALA A 187 -35.00 0.24 -4.00
C ALA A 187 -35.91 1.01 -3.02
N VAL A 188 -35.51 2.19 -2.54
CA VAL A 188 -36.23 2.92 -1.48
C VAL A 188 -36.98 4.13 -2.03
N GLN A 189 -38.31 4.04 -2.15
CA GLN A 189 -39.16 5.17 -2.51
C GLN A 189 -39.33 6.12 -1.32
N LEU A 190 -38.51 7.18 -1.24
CA LEU A 190 -38.66 8.20 -0.20
C LEU A 190 -39.83 9.16 -0.48
N PRO A 191 -40.52 9.65 0.58
CA PRO A 191 -41.51 10.73 0.48
C PRO A 191 -40.90 12.01 -0.11
N ARG A 192 -41.65 12.76 -0.93
CA ARG A 192 -41.15 13.94 -1.66
C ARG A 192 -40.50 15.03 -0.77
N TRP A 193 -40.99 15.20 0.45
CA TRP A 193 -40.47 16.19 1.40
C TRP A 193 -39.12 15.83 2.02
N LEU A 194 -38.76 14.54 2.03
CA LEU A 194 -37.47 14.04 2.52
C LEU A 194 -36.41 13.93 1.39
N ARG A 195 -36.80 14.01 0.12
CA ARG A 195 -35.85 13.91 -1.02
C ARG A 195 -34.92 15.12 -1.11
N ALA A 196 -35.47 16.33 -1.03
CA ALA A 196 -34.70 17.57 -1.13
C ALA A 196 -33.56 17.68 -0.07
N PRO A 197 -33.81 17.45 1.23
CA PRO A 197 -32.74 17.46 2.21
C PRO A 197 -31.76 16.29 2.03
N ALA A 198 -32.24 15.10 1.65
CA ALA A 198 -31.37 13.94 1.41
C ALA A 198 -30.42 14.15 0.22
N ASP A 199 -30.90 14.76 -0.87
CA ASP A 199 -30.08 15.04 -2.06
C ASP A 199 -29.04 16.14 -1.77
N LEU A 200 -29.39 17.16 -0.98
CA LEU A 200 -28.43 18.15 -0.48
C LEU A 200 -27.35 17.47 0.39
N TRP A 201 -27.76 16.58 1.30
CA TRP A 201 -26.84 15.86 2.18
C TRP A 201 -25.88 14.94 1.40
N ARG A 202 -26.39 14.26 0.35
CA ARG A 202 -25.57 13.47 -0.58
C ARG A 202 -24.57 14.31 -1.33
N TRP A 203 -24.98 15.49 -1.81
CA TRP A 203 -24.09 16.41 -2.51
C TRP A 203 -22.95 16.89 -1.61
N VAL A 204 -23.26 17.22 -0.35
CA VAL A 204 -22.26 17.59 0.66
C VAL A 204 -21.32 16.42 0.96
N GLY A 205 -21.84 15.20 1.13
CA GLY A 205 -21.03 13.99 1.35
C GLY A 205 -20.06 13.71 0.19
N LEU A 206 -20.53 13.84 -1.06
CA LEU A 206 -19.69 13.69 -2.24
C LEU A 206 -18.57 14.74 -2.24
N ARG A 207 -18.89 16.02 -2.03
CA ARG A 207 -17.89 17.10 -1.98
C ARG A 207 -16.86 16.89 -0.87
N ALA A 208 -17.30 16.42 0.30
CA ALA A 208 -16.41 16.08 1.41
C ALA A 208 -15.44 14.94 1.05
N LEU A 209 -15.92 13.92 0.33
CA LEU A 209 -15.07 12.81 -0.15
C LEU A 209 -14.01 13.29 -1.14
N TRP A 210 -14.38 14.16 -2.09
CA TRP A 210 -13.43 14.79 -3.01
C TRP A 210 -12.37 15.61 -2.27
N LEU A 211 -12.77 16.36 -1.24
CA LEU A 211 -11.85 17.14 -0.42
C LEU A 211 -10.89 16.23 0.36
N ALA A 212 -11.40 15.18 0.99
CA ALA A 212 -10.59 14.20 1.72
C ALA A 212 -9.57 13.51 0.80
N ALA A 213 -10.01 13.08 -0.40
CA ALA A 213 -9.13 12.52 -1.42
C ALA A 213 -8.06 13.52 -1.87
N GLY A 214 -8.43 14.80 -2.05
CA GLY A 214 -7.50 15.88 -2.37
C GLY A 214 -6.44 16.09 -1.28
N ILE A 215 -6.82 16.06 0.00
CA ILE A 215 -5.89 16.19 1.14
C ILE A 215 -4.95 14.98 1.21
N LEU A 216 -5.48 13.76 1.04
CA LEU A 216 -4.67 12.54 1.00
C LEU A 216 -3.67 12.58 -0.16
N PHE A 217 -4.13 12.99 -1.34
CA PHE A 217 -3.28 13.17 -2.51
C PHE A 217 -2.19 14.22 -2.26
N ALA A 218 -2.54 15.38 -1.69
CA ALA A 218 -1.57 16.42 -1.35
C ALA A 218 -0.53 15.94 -0.33
N ARG A 219 -0.94 15.16 0.68
CA ARG A 219 0.00 14.55 1.65
C ARG A 219 0.94 13.55 0.97
N LEU A 220 0.42 12.71 0.08
CA LEU A 220 1.23 11.77 -0.69
C LEU A 220 2.19 12.50 -1.63
N ALA A 221 1.73 13.56 -2.29
CA ALA A 221 2.56 14.41 -3.15
C ALA A 221 3.66 15.09 -2.33
N ALA A 222 3.33 15.63 -1.15
CA ALA A 222 4.29 16.23 -0.23
C ALA A 222 5.33 15.21 0.26
N ALA A 223 4.91 13.99 0.60
CA ALA A 223 5.82 12.92 0.99
C ALA A 223 6.78 12.55 -0.17
N ARG A 224 6.27 12.47 -1.41
CA ARG A 224 7.10 12.22 -2.60
C ARG A 224 8.04 13.38 -2.92
N LEU A 225 7.58 14.62 -2.79
CA LEU A 225 8.40 15.82 -2.94
C LEU A 225 9.50 15.85 -1.88
N SER A 226 9.19 15.52 -0.63
CA SER A 226 10.18 15.42 0.44
C SER A 226 11.23 14.35 0.15
N LEU A 227 10.82 13.19 -0.37
CA LEU A 227 11.75 12.17 -0.84
C LEU A 227 12.62 12.66 -2.01
N LEU A 228 12.04 13.40 -2.96
CA LEU A 228 12.76 13.97 -4.10
C LEU A 228 13.78 15.03 -3.65
N ILE A 229 13.42 15.87 -2.69
CA ILE A 229 14.30 16.87 -2.09
C ILE A 229 15.47 16.16 -1.39
N GLY A 230 15.18 15.15 -0.56
CA GLY A 230 16.22 14.37 0.11
C GLY A 230 17.15 13.66 -0.89
N TRP A 231 16.61 13.19 -2.01
CA TRP A 231 17.41 12.62 -3.08
C TRP A 231 18.29 13.68 -3.79
N TYR A 232 17.77 14.87 -4.08
CA TYR A 232 18.53 15.96 -4.69
C TYR A 232 19.70 16.39 -3.79
N GLU A 233 19.46 16.54 -2.49
CA GLU A 233 20.49 16.83 -1.50
C GLU A 233 21.57 15.74 -1.46
N PHE A 234 21.16 14.47 -1.49
CA PHE A 234 22.07 13.34 -1.52
C PHE A 234 22.97 13.33 -2.77
N VAL A 235 22.40 13.61 -3.95
CA VAL A 235 23.19 13.70 -5.20
C VAL A 235 24.15 14.88 -5.15
N GLY A 236 23.70 16.04 -4.66
CA GLY A 236 24.54 17.22 -4.50
C GLY A 236 25.75 16.95 -3.59
N GLN A 237 25.52 16.29 -2.45
CA GLN A 237 26.60 15.89 -1.54
C GLN A 237 27.55 14.87 -2.19
N THR A 238 27.01 13.91 -2.93
CA THR A 238 27.82 12.88 -3.63
C THR A 238 28.71 13.51 -4.72
N LEU A 239 28.20 14.47 -5.48
CA LEU A 239 28.95 15.19 -6.52
C LEU A 239 30.08 16.06 -5.93
N GLN A 240 29.84 16.70 -4.78
CA GLN A 240 30.88 17.45 -4.08
C GLN A 240 31.99 16.54 -3.54
N GLN A 241 31.64 15.36 -3.00
CA GLN A 241 32.61 14.42 -2.45
C GLN A 241 33.45 13.69 -3.52
N THR A 242 32.92 13.53 -4.74
CA THR A 242 33.64 12.84 -5.84
C THR A 242 34.59 13.75 -6.62
N GLY A 243 34.65 15.05 -6.32
CA GLY A 243 35.56 15.99 -7.00
C GLY A 243 35.23 16.27 -8.47
N LEU A 244 34.11 15.73 -8.98
CA LEU A 244 33.63 15.93 -10.35
C LEU A 244 33.36 17.41 -10.67
N TRP A 245 33.05 18.20 -9.65
CA TRP A 245 32.84 19.64 -9.80
C TRP A 245 34.10 20.38 -10.27
N GLY A 246 35.28 19.97 -9.77
CA GLY A 246 36.55 20.54 -10.22
C GLY A 246 36.88 20.21 -11.68
N TRP A 247 36.43 19.06 -12.18
CA TRP A 247 36.59 18.69 -13.60
C TRP A 247 35.68 19.51 -14.52
N ILE A 248 34.47 19.84 -14.06
CA ILE A 248 33.52 20.68 -14.82
C ILE A 248 33.99 22.13 -14.86
N GLU A 249 34.50 22.67 -13.74
CA GLU A 249 35.10 24.02 -13.69
C GLU A 249 36.33 24.14 -14.60
N TRP A 250 37.16 23.09 -14.69
CA TRP A 250 38.30 23.05 -15.60
C TRP A 250 37.91 22.98 -17.09
N LEU A 251 36.74 22.44 -17.41
CA LEU A 251 36.26 22.28 -18.79
C LEU A 251 35.51 23.52 -19.32
N LEU A 252 35.05 24.40 -18.41
CA LEU A 252 34.27 25.60 -18.72
C LEU A 252 35.05 26.92 -18.55
N GLY A 253 36.27 26.88 -18.00
CA GLY A 253 37.19 28.02 -17.87
C GLY A 253 38.34 27.96 -18.86
#